data_AF-A0A6F8Y801-F1
#
_entry.id   AF-A0A6F8Y801-F1
#
_cell.length_a   1.000
_cell.length_b   1.000
_cell.length_c   1.000
_cell.angle_alpha   90.00
_cell.angle_beta   90.00
_cell.angle_gamma   90.00
#
_symmetry.space_group_name_H-M   'P 1'
#
loop_
_entity.id
_entity.type
_entity.pdbx_description
1 polymer ?
#
loop_
_entity_poly.entity_id
_entity_poly.type
_entity_poly.pdbx_seq_one_letter_code
_entity_poly.pdbx_strand_id
1 'polypeptide(L)' 'MRVDAVTGPYDVVVLTEAHTVDELGKMIVSKVQMVPGITRTLTCSVVRL' A
#
# COMPACT_ATOMS: atom_id res chain seq x y z
N MET A 1 -10.29 -0.22 -1.24
CA MET A 1 -9.10 -0.47 -0.42
C MET A 1 -9.44 -1.56 0.59
N ARG A 2 -8.74 -2.69 0.53
CA ARG A 2 -8.91 -3.83 1.42
C ARG A 2 -7.63 -4.01 2.23
N VAL A 3 -7.77 -4.38 3.50
CA VAL A 3 -6.65 -4.60 4.42
C VAL A 3 -6.83 -5.96 5.06
N ASP A 4 -5.76 -6.75 5.07
CA ASP A 4 -5.71 -8.06 5.70
C ASP A 4 -4.50 -8.13 6.63
N ALA A 5 -4.71 -8.57 7.86
CA ALA A 5 -3.62 -8.95 8.75
C ALA A 5 -3.08 -10.31 8.30
N VAL A 6 -1.76 -10.46 8.22
CA VAL A 6 -1.13 -11.71 7.78
C VAL A 6 -0.14 -12.21 8.83
N THR A 7 0.05 -13.52 8.88
CA THR A 7 0.98 -14.18 9.82
C THR A 7 2.41 -14.32 9.26
N GLY A 8 2.72 -13.57 8.20
CA GLY A 8 3.98 -13.62 7.46
C GLY A 8 5.01 -12.58 7.95
N PRO A 9 6.03 -12.25 7.14
CA PRO A 9 7.07 -11.28 7.51
C PRO A 9 6.58 -9.82 7.56
N TYR A 10 5.30 -9.59 7.29
CA TYR A 10 4.63 -8.29 7.33
C TYR A 10 3.40 -8.40 8.21
N ASP A 11 3.06 -7.35 8.95
CA ASP A 11 1.88 -7.35 9.83
C ASP A 11 0.57 -7.24 9.04
N VAL A 12 0.59 -6.49 7.94
CA VAL A 12 -0.60 -6.20 7.11
C VAL A 12 -0.26 -6.19 5.62
N VAL A 13 -1.23 -6.60 4.81
CA VAL A 13 -1.23 -6.45 3.34
C VAL A 13 -2.42 -5.60 2.95
N VAL A 14 -2.18 -4.61 2.09
CA VAL A 14 -3.21 -3.68 1.60
C VAL A 14 -3.34 -3.83 0.08
N LEU A 15 -4.57 -4.05 -0.38
CA LEU A 15 -4.93 -3.96 -1.79
C LEU A 15 -5.62 -2.63 -2.07
N THR A 16 -5.04 -1.86 -2.98
CA THR A 16 -5.57 -0.57 -3.41
C THR A 16 -5.39 -0.41 -4.92
N GLU A 17 -6.24 0.42 -5.52
CA GLU A 17 -6.31 0.64 -6.95
C GLU A 17 -6.29 2.15 -7.22
N ALA A 18 -5.71 2.53 -8.35
CA ALA A 18 -5.65 3.90 -8.85
C ALA A 18 -5.63 3.87 -10.38
N HIS A 19 -6.00 4.98 -11.02
CA HIS A 19 -6.03 5.05 -12.48
C HIS A 19 -4.63 5.19 -13.07
N THR A 20 -3.68 5.71 -12.29
CA THR A 20 -2.29 5.87 -12.69
C THR A 20 -1.32 5.49 -11.57
N VAL A 21 -0.07 5.19 -11.93
CA VAL A 21 1.00 4.91 -10.97
C VAL A 21 1.33 6.14 -10.11
N ASP A 22 1.22 7.35 -10.67
CA ASP A 22 1.46 8.60 -9.94
C ASP A 22 0.39 8.82 -8.85
N GLU A 23 -0.89 8.58 -9.17
CA GLU A 23 -1.97 8.61 -8.18
C GLU A 23 -1.75 7.58 -7.08
N LEU A 24 -1.31 6.36 -7.44
CA LEU A 24 -0.98 5.32 -6.47
C LEU A 24 0.15 5.78 -5.54
N GLY A 25 1.23 6.33 -6.08
CA GLY A 25 2.36 6.84 -5.30
C GLY A 25 1.95 7.95 -4.34
N LYS A 26 1.22 8.95 -4.82
CA LYS A 26 0.70 10.05 -4.00
C LYS A 26 -0.22 9.55 -2.88
N MET A 27 -1.10 8.59 -3.17
CA MET A 27 -1.98 7.98 -2.18
C MET A 27 -1.18 7.27 -1.08
N ILE A 28 -0.16 6.50 -1.45
CA ILE A 28 0.66 5.74 -0.49
C ILE A 28 1.39 6.69 0.46
N VAL A 29 2.05 7.72 -0.07
CA VAL A 29 2.79 8.68 0.75
C VAL A 29 1.85 9.49 1.64
N SER A 30 0.74 9.99 1.10
CA SER A 30 -0.17 10.87 1.85
C SER A 30 -1.08 10.15 2.85
N LYS A 31 -1.40 8.88 2.63
CA LYS A 31 -2.36 8.13 3.46
C LYS A 31 -1.72 6.97 4.21
N VAL A 32 -0.97 6.10 3.53
CA VAL A 32 -0.43 4.87 4.14
C VAL A 32 0.77 5.20 5.02
N GLN A 33 1.79 5.87 4.50
CA GLN A 33 3.01 6.17 5.26
C GLN A 33 2.78 7.14 6.44
N MET A 34 1.67 7.89 6.41
CA MET A 34 1.28 8.80 7.49
C MET A 34 0.57 8.11 8.66
N VAL A 35 0.20 6.82 8.54
CA VAL A 35 -0.43 6.09 9.65
C VAL A 35 0.59 5.88 10.77
N PRO A 36 0.29 6.33 12.01
CA PRO A 36 1.18 6.10 13.14
C PRO A 36 1.49 4.61 13.34
N GLY A 37 2.77 4.28 13.49
CA GLY A 37 3.23 2.91 13.67
C GLY A 37 3.66 2.20 12.37
N ILE A 38 3.37 2.76 11.20
CA ILE A 38 3.94 2.24 9.95
C ILE A 38 5.40 2.73 9.81
N THR A 39 6.34 1.81 10.03
CA THR A 39 7.78 2.10 9.96
C THR A 39 8.40 1.73 8.61
N ARG A 40 7.75 0.85 7.85
CA ARG A 40 8.21 0.38 6.55
C ARG A 40 7.02 0.08 5.64
N THR A 41 7.11 0.49 4.37
CA THR A 41 6.11 0.19 3.34
C THR A 41 6.82 -0.35 2.10
N LEU A 42 6.34 -1.46 1.56
CA LEU A 42 6.76 -2.01 0.28
C LEU A 42 5.56 -2.01 -0.67
N THR A 43 5.70 -1.39 -1.84
CA THR A 43 4.64 -1.30 -2.83
C THR A 43 4.90 -2.27 -3.97
N CYS A 44 4.02 -3.26 -4.14
CA CYS A 44 4.04 -4.21 -5.25
C CYS A 44 2.98 -3.80 -6.28
N SER A 45 3.34 -2.92 -7.22
CA SER A 45 2.41 -2.46 -8.26
C SER A 45 2.14 -3.58 -9.28
N VAL A 46 0.87 -3.99 -9.40
CA VAL A 46 0.43 -4.95 -10.42
C VAL A 46 -0.07 -4.15 -11.62
N VAL A 47 0.71 -4.13 -12.70
CA VAL A 47 0.37 -3.43 -13.95
C VAL A 47 -0.14 -4.47 -14.95
N ARG A 48 -1.33 -4.26 -15.52
CA ARG A 48 -1.76 -5.02 -16.71
C ARG A 48 -1.24 -4.26 -17.93
N LEU A 49 -0.40 -4.93 -18.72
CA LEU A 49 0.09 -4.47 -20.01
C LEU A 49 -0.89 -4.83 -21.12
#